data_AF-A0A8S8YH03-F1
#
_entry.id   AF-A0A8S8YH03-F1
#
_cell.length_a   1.000
_cell.length_b   1.000
_cell.length_c   1.000
_cell.angle_alpha   90.00
_cell.angle_beta   90.00
_cell.angle_gamma   90.00
#
_symmetry.space_group_name_H-M   'P 1'
#
loop_
_entity.id
_entity.type
_entity.pdbx_description
1 polymer ?
#
loop_
_entity_poly.entity_id
_entity_poly.type
_entity_poly.pdbx_seq_one_letter_code
_entity_poly.pdbx_strand_id
1 'polypeptide(L)'
;MGYDDQTHAELGELLKQRGMEVPRTKKERVAALEEADASTSFMSRAESALPSWASVPVVAAVVMLVVAGSVTALLFGDSILGFFSDDEFDGDLIDFDPVQARAFTEGLLELGHPVWEGRMSGTAEEHATAQSNLDNFTSFGLAAEDNSYAVPMFEIQDEPQLRICLPGSIPLFSGIAPVVWQMRIDKKSM
;
A
#
# COMPACT_ATOMS: atom_id res chain seq x y z
N MET A 1 25.13 -5.43 -54.89
CA MET A 1 26.52 -5.48 -55.41
C MET A 1 27.41 -5.57 -54.20
N GLY A 2 28.13 -6.68 -54.04
CA GLY A 2 28.96 -6.93 -52.86
C GLY A 2 30.28 -6.17 -52.94
N TYR A 3 30.93 -5.97 -51.79
CA TYR A 3 32.26 -5.36 -51.71
C TYR A 3 33.37 -6.23 -52.35
N ASP A 4 33.06 -7.49 -52.67
CA ASP A 4 33.98 -8.44 -53.29
C ASP A 4 34.36 -8.06 -54.73
N ASP A 5 33.47 -7.40 -55.46
CA ASP A 5 33.63 -7.03 -56.87
C ASP A 5 34.53 -5.79 -57.06
N GLN A 6 34.83 -5.05 -55.99
CA GLN A 6 35.61 -3.81 -56.02
C GLN A 6 37.12 -4.06 -55.90
N THR A 7 37.93 -3.13 -56.42
CA THR A 7 39.40 -3.24 -56.38
C THR A 7 39.95 -2.84 -55.02
N HIS A 8 41.12 -3.38 -54.64
CA HIS A 8 41.73 -3.11 -53.32
C HIS A 8 41.93 -1.61 -53.05
N ALA A 9 42.26 -0.83 -54.08
CA ALA A 9 42.42 0.62 -53.98
C ALA A 9 41.09 1.33 -53.67
N GLU A 10 40.01 0.98 -54.36
CA GLU A 10 38.67 1.54 -54.16
C GLU A 10 38.15 1.27 -52.74
N LEU A 11 38.31 0.05 -52.21
CA LEU A 11 37.93 -0.25 -50.82
C LEU A 11 38.75 0.57 -49.82
N GLY A 12 40.03 0.82 -50.11
CA GLY A 12 40.88 1.65 -49.27
C GLY A 12 40.43 3.11 -49.24
N GLU A 13 39.91 3.62 -50.35
CA GLU A 13 39.37 4.97 -50.45
C GLU A 13 38.03 5.10 -49.71
N LEU A 14 37.15 4.11 -49.83
CA LEU A 14 35.89 4.06 -49.07
C LEU A 14 36.11 4.06 -47.56
N LEU A 15 37.09 3.30 -47.06
CA LEU A 15 37.46 3.29 -45.65
C LEU A 15 38.01 4.65 -45.19
N LYS A 16 38.84 5.32 -46.02
CA LYS A 16 39.35 6.68 -45.72
C LYS A 16 38.24 7.71 -45.69
N GLN A 17 37.28 7.66 -46.61
CA GLN A 17 36.14 8.57 -46.64
C GLN A 17 35.28 8.46 -45.38
N ARG A 18 35.18 7.24 -44.81
CA ARG A 18 34.46 6.97 -43.56
C ARG A 18 35.30 7.20 -42.30
N GLY A 19 36.54 7.69 -42.43
CA GLY A 19 37.44 7.96 -41.30
C GLY A 19 37.93 6.71 -40.56
N MET A 20 37.85 5.54 -41.19
CA MET A 20 38.26 4.27 -40.61
C MET A 20 39.73 3.95 -40.93
N GLU A 21 40.39 3.19 -40.06
CA GLU A 21 41.71 2.65 -40.36
C GLU A 21 41.65 1.76 -41.61
N VAL A 22 42.72 1.79 -42.42
CA VAL A 22 42.76 1.06 -43.69
C VAL A 22 43.63 -0.21 -43.52
N PRO A 23 43.02 -1.40 -43.41
CA PRO A 23 43.75 -2.66 -43.32
C PRO A 23 44.65 -2.91 -44.53
N ARG A 24 45.65 -3.77 -44.34
CA ARG A 24 46.63 -4.09 -45.39
C ARG A 24 46.04 -5.04 -46.42
N THR A 25 45.17 -5.97 -46.04
CA THR A 25 44.63 -7.00 -46.95
C THR A 25 43.25 -6.64 -47.52
N LYS A 26 42.93 -7.11 -48.73
CA LYS A 26 41.60 -6.87 -49.35
C LYS A 26 40.47 -7.47 -48.51
N LYS A 27 40.66 -8.67 -47.97
CA LYS A 27 39.65 -9.38 -47.18
C LYS A 27 39.27 -8.65 -45.90
N GLU A 28 40.25 -8.09 -45.19
CA GLU A 28 39.99 -7.28 -43.99
C GLU A 28 39.25 -5.99 -44.31
N ARG A 29 39.51 -5.36 -45.47
CA ARG A 29 38.79 -4.16 -45.90
C ARG A 29 37.31 -4.44 -46.20
N VAL A 30 37.04 -5.57 -46.85
CA VAL A 30 35.66 -6.04 -47.10
C VAL A 30 34.93 -6.26 -45.78
N ALA A 31 35.54 -7.02 -44.87
CA ALA A 31 34.96 -7.31 -43.56
C ALA A 31 34.67 -6.04 -42.73
N ALA A 32 35.60 -5.08 -42.72
CA ALA A 32 35.41 -3.82 -42.00
C ALA A 32 34.27 -2.97 -42.58
N LEU A 33 34.11 -2.94 -43.92
CA LEU A 33 33.00 -2.22 -44.56
C LEU A 33 31.65 -2.90 -44.32
N GLU A 34 31.64 -4.23 -44.35
CA GLU A 34 30.44 -5.03 -44.08
C GLU A 34 29.97 -4.90 -42.63
N GLU A 35 30.90 -4.95 -41.67
CA GLU A 35 30.61 -4.72 -40.25
C GLU A 35 30.10 -3.28 -40.00
N ALA A 36 30.71 -2.28 -40.64
CA ALA A 36 30.29 -0.89 -40.53
C ALA A 36 28.88 -0.66 -41.10
N ASP A 37 28.55 -1.26 -42.25
CA ASP A 37 27.22 -1.17 -42.85
C ASP A 37 26.17 -1.94 -42.04
N ALA A 38 26.52 -3.11 -41.50
CA ALA A 38 25.68 -3.89 -40.60
C ALA A 38 25.32 -3.07 -39.35
N SER A 39 26.32 -2.42 -38.74
CA SER A 39 26.16 -1.53 -37.59
C SER A 39 25.27 -0.32 -37.90
N THR A 40 25.49 0.31 -39.06
CA THR A 40 24.72 1.47 -39.52
C THR A 40 23.25 1.10 -39.81
N SER A 41 23.02 -0.07 -40.41
CA SER A 41 21.66 -0.58 -40.71
C SER A 41 20.88 -0.94 -39.44
N PHE A 42 21.55 -1.44 -38.42
CA PHE A 42 20.95 -1.69 -37.12
C PHE A 42 20.60 -0.37 -36.42
N MET A 43 21.52 0.60 -36.43
CA MET A 43 21.31 1.90 -35.80
C MET A 43 20.18 2.69 -36.47
N SER A 44 20.10 2.70 -37.81
CA SER A 44 19.00 3.37 -38.54
C SER A 44 17.65 2.69 -38.31
N ARG A 45 17.63 1.35 -38.19
CA ARG A 45 16.42 0.60 -37.84
C ARG A 45 15.99 0.85 -36.41
N ALA A 46 16.93 0.90 -35.47
CA ALA A 46 16.68 1.27 -34.09
C ALA A 46 16.10 2.69 -34.01
N GLU A 47 16.68 3.67 -34.71
CA GLU A 47 16.22 5.06 -34.72
C GLU A 47 14.80 5.20 -35.30
N SER A 48 14.46 4.41 -36.34
CA SER A 48 13.10 4.39 -36.93
C SER A 48 12.04 3.69 -36.06
N ALA A 49 12.47 2.83 -35.12
CA ALA A 49 11.58 2.12 -34.22
C ALA A 49 11.26 2.93 -32.95
N LEU A 50 12.00 4.01 -32.69
CA LEU A 50 11.75 4.88 -31.55
C LEU A 50 10.64 5.88 -31.87
N PRO A 51 9.69 6.10 -30.95
CA PRO A 51 8.68 7.13 -31.13
C PRO A 51 9.35 8.49 -31.30
N SER A 52 8.91 9.30 -32.26
CA SER A 52 9.47 10.64 -32.53
C SER A 52 9.39 11.61 -31.35
N TRP A 53 8.59 11.30 -30.34
CA TRP A 53 8.44 12.09 -29.11
C TRP A 53 9.34 11.62 -27.95
N ALA A 54 9.99 10.46 -28.08
CA ALA A 54 10.76 9.85 -27.00
C ALA A 54 12.21 10.34 -27.04
N SER A 55 12.66 10.97 -25.95
CA SER A 55 14.06 11.34 -25.78
C SER A 55 14.92 10.12 -25.44
N VAL A 56 16.22 10.16 -25.78
CA VAL A 56 17.20 9.10 -25.48
C VAL A 56 17.12 8.57 -24.04
N PRO A 57 17.02 9.40 -22.97
CA PRO A 57 16.91 8.87 -21.62
C PRO A 57 15.59 8.12 -21.35
N VAL A 58 14.48 8.52 -21.99
CA VAL A 58 13.19 7.83 -21.85
C VAL A 58 13.26 6.44 -22.48
N VAL A 59 13.84 6.33 -23.66
CA VAL A 59 14.04 5.05 -24.34
C VAL A 59 14.95 4.13 -23.52
N ALA A 60 16.06 4.65 -22.99
CA ALA A 60 16.97 3.89 -22.15
C ALA A 60 16.26 3.38 -20.88
N ALA A 61 15.45 4.21 -20.22
CA ALA A 61 14.68 3.81 -19.05
C ALA A 61 13.67 2.69 -19.37
N VAL A 62 12.95 2.80 -20.49
CA VAL A 62 11.99 1.76 -20.91
C VAL A 62 12.69 0.44 -21.23
N VAL A 63 13.81 0.47 -21.97
CA VAL A 63 14.58 -0.74 -22.27
C VAL A 63 15.09 -1.39 -21.00
N MET A 64 15.62 -0.61 -20.06
CA MET A 64 16.06 -1.13 -18.75
C MET A 64 14.90 -1.76 -17.98
N LEU A 65 13.72 -1.14 -17.99
CA LEU A 65 12.53 -1.67 -17.32
C LEU A 65 12.06 -2.99 -17.98
N VAL A 66 12.09 -3.08 -19.31
CA VAL A 66 11.72 -4.31 -20.03
C VAL A 66 12.73 -5.43 -19.77
N VAL A 67 14.02 -5.14 -19.75
CA VAL A 67 15.06 -6.14 -19.48
C VAL A 67 15.04 -6.57 -18.01
N ALA A 68 14.96 -5.63 -17.08
CA ALA A 68 14.86 -5.94 -15.65
C ALA A 68 13.56 -6.68 -15.31
N GLY A 69 12.44 -6.26 -15.90
CA GLY A 69 11.13 -6.88 -15.74
C GLY A 69 11.07 -8.29 -16.31
N SER A 70 11.69 -8.53 -17.47
CA SER A 70 11.70 -9.86 -18.09
C SER A 70 12.55 -10.87 -17.31
N VAL A 71 13.72 -10.47 -16.79
CA VAL A 71 14.53 -11.33 -15.91
C VAL A 71 13.78 -11.67 -14.62
N THR A 72 13.12 -10.68 -14.01
CA THR A 72 12.33 -10.88 -12.79
C THR A 72 11.15 -11.82 -13.05
N ALA A 73 10.45 -11.66 -14.17
CA ALA A 73 9.32 -12.52 -14.54
C ALA A 73 9.76 -13.97 -14.84
N LEU A 74 10.97 -14.20 -15.33
CA LEU A 74 11.49 -15.57 -15.54
C LEU A 74 11.90 -16.26 -14.23
N LEU A 75 12.48 -15.51 -13.29
CA LEU A 75 12.96 -16.07 -12.02
C LEU A 75 11.83 -16.24 -10.99
N PHE A 76 10.86 -15.33 -11.01
CA PHE A 76 9.80 -15.25 -10.02
C PHE A 76 8.41 -15.37 -10.64
N GLY A 77 8.31 -15.84 -11.90
CA GLY A 77 7.05 -15.93 -12.64
C GLY A 77 5.97 -16.70 -11.90
N ASP A 78 6.31 -17.85 -11.31
CA ASP A 78 5.36 -18.66 -10.55
C ASP A 78 4.88 -17.96 -9.26
N SER A 79 5.77 -17.23 -8.57
CA SER A 79 5.40 -16.48 -7.36
C SER A 79 4.57 -15.23 -7.68
N ILE A 80 4.86 -14.57 -8.80
CA ILE A 80 4.08 -13.42 -9.28
C ILE A 80 2.71 -13.89 -9.76
N LEU A 81 2.65 -15.00 -10.49
CA LEU A 81 1.39 -15.61 -10.89
C LEU A 81 0.60 -16.02 -9.65
N GLY A 82 1.19 -16.73 -8.68
CA GLY A 82 0.52 -17.10 -7.41
C GLY A 82 0.00 -15.93 -6.57
N PHE A 83 0.53 -14.71 -6.75
CA PHE A 83 -0.03 -13.51 -6.13
C PHE A 83 -1.28 -12.97 -6.84
N PHE A 84 -1.42 -13.22 -8.15
CA PHE A 84 -2.51 -12.70 -8.99
C PHE A 84 -3.54 -13.75 -9.42
N SER A 85 -3.16 -15.02 -9.52
CA SER A 85 -4.07 -16.14 -9.55
C SER A 85 -4.44 -16.38 -8.11
N ASP A 86 -5.71 -16.13 -7.78
CA ASP A 86 -6.34 -16.47 -6.50
C ASP A 86 -5.89 -17.87 -6.04
N ASP A 87 -4.79 -17.96 -5.29
CA ASP A 87 -4.69 -18.97 -4.24
C ASP A 87 -5.82 -18.58 -3.30
N GLU A 88 -6.98 -19.18 -3.59
CA GLU A 88 -8.18 -19.12 -2.78
C GLU A 88 -7.72 -19.24 -1.34
N PHE A 89 -7.97 -18.18 -0.55
CA PHE A 89 -7.52 -18.10 0.82
C PHE A 89 -7.91 -19.39 1.55
N ASP A 90 -6.95 -20.31 1.67
CA ASP A 90 -7.09 -21.61 2.33
C ASP A 90 -6.94 -21.40 3.84
N GLY A 91 -7.69 -20.44 4.35
CA GLY A 91 -7.82 -20.21 5.76
C GLY A 91 -8.92 -21.11 6.28
N ASP A 92 -8.55 -22.08 7.12
CA ASP A 92 -9.51 -22.80 7.94
C ASP A 92 -10.35 -21.80 8.74
N LEU A 93 -11.67 -21.88 8.58
CA LEU A 93 -12.60 -21.12 9.41
C LEU A 93 -12.41 -21.59 10.86
N ILE A 94 -11.95 -20.68 11.73
CA ILE A 94 -11.91 -20.96 13.17
C ILE A 94 -13.35 -21.07 13.68
N ASP A 95 -13.65 -22.20 14.31
CA ASP A 95 -14.90 -22.39 15.03
C ASP A 95 -14.96 -21.49 16.26
N PHE A 96 -16.12 -20.92 16.51
CA PHE A 96 -16.36 -20.12 17.70
C PHE A 96 -16.37 -21.01 18.95
N ASP A 97 -15.43 -20.78 19.88
CA ASP A 97 -15.41 -21.41 21.20
C ASP A 97 -16.07 -20.50 22.26
N PRO A 98 -17.29 -20.84 22.73
CA PRO A 98 -17.96 -20.05 23.76
C PRO A 98 -17.27 -20.11 25.13
N VAL A 99 -16.52 -21.17 25.43
CA VAL A 99 -15.80 -21.33 26.70
C VAL A 99 -14.62 -20.37 26.73
N GLN A 100 -13.87 -20.31 25.63
CA GLN A 100 -12.76 -19.38 25.49
C GLN A 100 -13.24 -17.91 25.51
N ALA A 101 -14.30 -17.58 24.75
CA ALA A 101 -14.87 -16.24 24.74
C ALA A 101 -15.33 -15.78 26.15
N ARG A 102 -15.90 -16.72 26.92
CA ARG A 102 -16.27 -16.47 28.31
C ARG A 102 -15.06 -16.23 29.20
N ALA A 103 -14.01 -17.04 29.09
CA ALA A 103 -12.79 -16.88 29.89
C ALA A 103 -12.13 -15.51 29.67
N PHE A 104 -12.05 -15.04 28.41
CA PHE A 104 -11.57 -13.69 28.11
C PHE A 104 -12.47 -12.62 28.74
N THR A 105 -13.79 -12.78 28.65
CA THR A 105 -14.75 -11.83 29.24
C THR A 105 -14.61 -11.76 30.77
N GLU A 106 -14.46 -12.90 31.44
CA GLU A 106 -14.25 -12.96 32.89
C GLU A 106 -12.93 -12.31 33.30
N GLY A 107 -11.85 -12.51 32.53
CA GLY A 107 -10.58 -11.81 32.75
C GLY A 107 -10.70 -10.28 32.62
N LEU A 108 -11.47 -9.77 31.66
CA LEU A 108 -11.72 -8.34 31.53
C LEU A 108 -12.59 -7.78 32.66
N LEU A 109 -13.54 -8.57 33.18
CA LEU A 109 -14.37 -8.19 34.32
C LEU A 109 -13.55 -8.08 35.62
N GLU A 110 -12.56 -8.95 35.81
CA GLU A 110 -11.66 -8.90 36.97
C GLU A 110 -10.80 -7.64 37.00
N LEU A 111 -10.52 -7.04 35.82
CA LEU A 111 -9.82 -5.76 35.70
C LEU A 111 -10.73 -4.53 35.96
N GLY A 112 -11.98 -4.74 36.34
CA GLY A 112 -12.91 -3.67 36.71
C GLY A 112 -12.60 -3.03 38.07
N HIS A 113 -13.08 -1.80 38.28
CA HIS A 113 -12.89 -1.11 39.55
C HIS A 113 -13.66 -1.82 40.69
N PRO A 114 -13.12 -1.94 41.91
CA PRO A 114 -13.72 -2.74 43.00
C PRO A 114 -15.10 -2.28 43.51
N VAL A 115 -15.56 -1.08 43.12
CA VAL A 115 -16.82 -0.49 43.62
C VAL A 115 -17.90 -0.41 42.53
N TRP A 116 -17.53 0.03 41.32
CA TRP A 116 -18.48 0.20 40.22
C TRP A 116 -18.31 -0.84 39.13
N GLU A 117 -17.34 -1.76 39.27
CA GLU A 117 -17.04 -2.93 38.40
C GLU A 117 -16.74 -2.59 36.93
N GLY A 118 -16.87 -1.33 36.55
CA GLY A 118 -16.61 -0.79 35.22
C GLY A 118 -15.18 -0.28 35.06
N ARG A 119 -14.87 0.03 33.81
CA ARG A 119 -13.59 0.59 33.34
C ARG A 119 -13.91 1.90 32.65
N MET A 120 -13.99 2.98 33.44
CA MET A 120 -14.29 4.29 32.87
C MET A 120 -13.11 4.74 32.01
N SER A 121 -13.39 5.46 30.93
CA SER A 121 -12.32 5.96 30.08
C SER A 121 -11.43 6.92 30.85
N GLY A 122 -10.13 6.94 30.56
CA GLY A 122 -9.14 7.75 31.24
C GLY A 122 -8.74 7.24 32.64
N THR A 123 -9.21 6.07 33.09
CA THR A 123 -8.82 5.50 34.39
C THR A 123 -7.74 4.41 34.25
N ALA A 124 -7.12 4.04 35.37
CA ALA A 124 -6.08 3.01 35.40
C ALA A 124 -6.62 1.62 34.99
N GLU A 125 -7.90 1.36 35.24
CA GLU A 125 -8.59 0.11 34.88
C GLU A 125 -8.76 -0.02 33.37
N GLU A 126 -9.05 1.07 32.64
CA GLU A 126 -9.06 1.07 31.18
C GLU A 126 -7.67 0.76 30.63
N HIS A 127 -6.63 1.42 31.17
CA HIS A 127 -5.25 1.18 30.74
C HIS A 127 -4.80 -0.27 31.00
N ALA A 128 -5.10 -0.83 32.18
CA ALA A 128 -4.78 -2.22 32.50
C ALA A 128 -5.47 -3.20 31.53
N THR A 129 -6.69 -2.87 31.11
CA THR A 129 -7.47 -3.67 30.16
C THR A 129 -6.94 -3.56 28.73
N ALA A 130 -6.53 -2.36 28.32
CA ALA A 130 -5.87 -2.14 27.03
C ALA A 130 -4.58 -2.97 26.94
N GLN A 131 -3.76 -2.95 28.02
CA GLN A 131 -2.54 -3.75 28.10
C GLN A 131 -2.84 -5.26 28.05
N SER A 132 -3.84 -5.73 28.81
CA SER A 132 -4.25 -7.14 28.78
C SER A 132 -4.68 -7.59 27.37
N ASN A 133 -5.39 -6.74 26.62
CA ASN A 133 -5.77 -7.04 25.24
C ASN A 133 -4.56 -7.06 24.31
N LEU A 134 -3.64 -6.12 24.46
CA LEU A 134 -2.40 -6.07 23.70
C LEU A 134 -1.56 -7.34 23.92
N ASP A 135 -1.40 -7.76 25.17
CA ASP A 135 -0.67 -8.97 25.54
C ASP A 135 -1.34 -10.22 24.94
N ASN A 136 -2.67 -10.32 24.98
CA ASN A 136 -3.40 -11.41 24.36
C ASN A 136 -3.18 -11.43 22.83
N PHE A 137 -3.36 -10.31 22.15
CA PHE A 137 -3.18 -10.24 20.69
C PHE A 137 -1.76 -10.58 20.25
N THR A 138 -0.76 -10.04 20.95
CA THR A 138 0.65 -10.34 20.66
C THR A 138 0.98 -11.81 20.94
N SER A 139 0.38 -12.41 21.98
CA SER A 139 0.53 -13.84 22.27
C SER A 139 -0.09 -14.75 21.19
N PHE A 140 -1.13 -14.29 20.51
CA PHE A 140 -1.73 -14.98 19.36
C PHE A 140 -0.98 -14.74 18.05
N GLY A 141 0.14 -14.01 18.08
CA GLY A 141 0.95 -13.71 16.91
C GLY A 141 0.42 -12.55 16.06
N LEU A 142 -0.52 -11.75 16.57
CA LEU A 142 -1.00 -10.56 15.87
C LEU A 142 -0.02 -9.40 16.07
N ALA A 143 0.21 -8.63 15.00
CA ALA A 143 0.91 -7.35 15.07
C ALA A 143 -0.03 -6.28 15.64
N ALA A 144 -0.08 -6.18 16.96
CA ALA A 144 -0.89 -5.19 17.68
C ALA A 144 -0.05 -3.97 18.09
N GLU A 145 -0.67 -2.80 18.06
CA GLU A 145 -0.05 -1.51 18.42
C GLU A 145 -0.94 -0.77 19.41
N ASP A 146 -0.33 -0.23 20.46
CA ASP A 146 -1.04 0.57 21.46
C ASP A 146 -1.00 2.05 21.09
N ASN A 147 -2.17 2.61 20.81
CA ASN A 147 -2.32 3.98 20.36
C ASN A 147 -3.08 4.81 21.42
N SER A 148 -2.41 5.84 21.95
CA SER A 148 -3.01 6.74 22.93
C SER A 148 -3.60 7.98 22.27
N TYR A 149 -4.83 8.34 22.64
CA TYR A 149 -5.49 9.55 22.18
C TYR A 149 -5.95 10.41 23.35
N ALA A 150 -5.82 11.74 23.21
CA ALA A 150 -6.35 12.67 24.18
C ALA A 150 -7.86 12.83 24.00
N VAL A 151 -8.63 12.29 24.94
CA VAL A 151 -10.10 12.41 24.97
C VAL A 151 -10.50 13.42 26.05
N PRO A 152 -11.36 14.41 25.76
CA PRO A 152 -11.87 15.32 26.77
C PRO A 152 -12.80 14.55 27.73
N MET A 153 -12.29 14.29 28.93
CA MET A 153 -13.08 13.68 30.01
C MET A 153 -14.01 14.72 30.64
N PHE A 154 -15.27 14.35 30.86
CA PHE A 154 -16.20 15.15 31.65
C PHE A 154 -16.39 14.50 33.01
N GLU A 155 -16.36 15.29 34.07
CA GLU A 155 -16.67 14.84 35.41
C GLU A 155 -18.09 15.31 35.78
N ILE A 156 -18.88 14.41 36.36
CA ILE A 156 -20.22 14.72 36.87
C ILE A 156 -20.03 15.21 38.31
N GLN A 157 -19.99 16.53 38.50
CA GLN A 157 -19.74 17.15 39.80
C GLN A 157 -20.99 17.22 40.69
N ASP A 158 -22.20 17.17 40.10
CA ASP A 158 -23.47 17.28 40.81
C ASP A 158 -24.47 16.20 40.36
N GLU A 159 -25.37 15.81 41.27
CA GLU A 159 -26.47 14.90 40.97
C GLU A 159 -27.34 15.44 39.81
N PRO A 160 -27.65 14.62 38.80
CA PRO A 160 -28.42 15.07 37.65
C PRO A 160 -29.82 15.52 38.06
N GLN A 161 -30.19 16.74 37.68
CA GLN A 161 -31.51 17.29 38.00
C GLN A 161 -32.54 16.85 36.95
N LEU A 162 -33.51 16.05 37.38
CA LEU A 162 -34.70 15.74 36.59
C LEU A 162 -35.73 16.85 36.76
N ARG A 163 -36.09 17.51 35.65
CA ARG A 163 -37.18 18.48 35.63
C ARG A 163 -38.32 17.95 34.76
N ILE A 164 -39.51 17.89 35.35
CA ILE A 164 -40.75 17.57 34.64
C ILE A 164 -41.32 18.89 34.13
N CYS A 165 -41.38 19.06 32.81
CA CYS A 165 -42.15 20.14 32.22
C CYS A 165 -43.63 19.75 32.29
N LEU A 166 -44.38 20.32 33.24
CA LEU A 166 -45.84 20.24 33.20
C LEU A 166 -46.34 21.06 32.00
N PRO A 167 -47.18 20.50 31.12
CA PRO A 167 -47.69 21.25 29.99
C PRO A 167 -48.54 22.43 30.46
N GLY A 168 -48.36 23.58 29.81
CA GLY A 168 -49.24 24.74 30.00
C GLY A 168 -50.67 24.42 29.54
N SER A 169 -51.66 24.78 30.34
CA SER A 169 -53.07 24.58 30.01
C SER A 169 -53.53 25.56 28.94
N ILE A 170 -53.66 25.11 27.69
CA ILE A 170 -54.39 25.84 26.63
C ILE A 170 -55.88 25.55 26.83
N PRO A 171 -56.77 26.56 26.97
CA PRO A 171 -58.16 26.38 27.44
C PRO A 171 -59.06 25.53 26.53
N LEU A 172 -58.58 25.09 25.35
CA LEU A 172 -59.36 24.28 24.40
C LEU A 172 -58.79 22.86 24.16
N PHE A 173 -57.55 22.56 24.58
CA PHE A 173 -56.86 21.30 24.27
C PHE A 173 -56.10 20.71 25.48
N SER A 174 -56.62 20.91 26.69
CA SER A 174 -55.96 20.62 27.99
C SER A 174 -55.63 19.14 28.28
N GLY A 175 -55.69 18.25 27.29
CA GLY A 175 -55.33 16.83 27.43
C GLY A 175 -54.41 16.26 26.35
N ILE A 176 -53.96 17.06 25.36
CA ILE A 176 -53.18 16.55 24.20
C ILE A 176 -51.71 17.02 24.25
N ALA A 177 -51.33 17.88 25.19
CA ALA A 177 -49.95 18.36 25.28
C ALA A 177 -49.03 17.27 25.88
N PRO A 178 -47.99 16.79 25.14
CA PRO A 178 -47.08 15.77 25.65
C PRO A 178 -46.25 16.32 26.81
N VAL A 179 -46.13 15.55 27.89
CA VAL A 179 -45.12 15.78 28.92
C VAL A 179 -43.75 15.51 28.33
N VAL A 180 -42.90 16.52 28.29
CA VAL A 180 -41.51 16.39 27.83
C VAL A 180 -40.62 16.29 29.06
N TRP A 181 -39.90 15.18 29.15
CA TRP A 181 -38.82 15.01 30.13
C TRP A 181 -37.58 15.71 29.61
N GLN A 182 -37.02 16.62 30.41
CA GLN A 182 -35.76 17.27 30.07
C GLN A 182 -34.74 17.03 31.18
N MET A 183 -33.78 16.14 30.89
CA MET A 183 -32.65 15.87 31.76
C MET A 183 -31.55 16.89 31.46
N ARG A 184 -31.13 17.65 32.48
CA ARG A 184 -29.97 18.54 32.38
C ARG A 184 -28.82 17.93 33.16
N ILE A 185 -27.70 17.72 32.47
CA ILE A 185 -26.43 17.34 33.06
C ILE A 185 -25.54 18.57 32.93
N ASP A 186 -25.24 19.23 34.05
CA ASP A 186 -24.31 20.33 34.08
C ASP A 186 -22.90 19.75 33.94
N LYS A 187 -22.27 19.96 32.77
CA LYS A 187 -20.92 19.49 32.46
C LYS A 187 -19.94 20.66 32.59
N LYS A 188 -18.78 20.42 33.18
CA LYS A 188 -17.62 21.32 33.06
C LYS A 188 -16.55 20.63 32.24
N SER A 189 -16.07 21.29 31.18
CA SER A 189 -14.86 20.83 30.48
C SER A 189 -13.66 21.11 31.38
N MET A 190 -12.83 20.10 31.60
CA MET A 190 -11.45 20.32 32.02
C MET A 190 -10.63 20.86 30.85
#